data_AF-A0A837DFG8-F1
#
_entry.id   AF-A0A837DFG8-F1
#
_cell.length_a   1.000
_cell.length_b   1.000
_cell.length_c   1.000
_cell.angle_alpha   90.00
_cell.angle_beta   90.00
_cell.angle_gamma   90.00
#
_symmetry.space_group_name_H-M   'P 1'
#
loop_
_entity.id
_entity.type
_entity.pdbx_description
1 polymer ?
#
loop_
_entity_poly.entity_id
_entity_poly.type
_entity_poly.pdbx_seq_one_letter_code
_entity_poly.pdbx_strand_id
1 'polypeptide(L)' 'MAEEFGATRAAMLAADHVFSGLGGRTIDQALDDGVPAKEIWREVCAEFEVPKERR' A
#
# COMPACT_ATOMS: atom_id res chain seq x y z
N MET A 1 -3.93 5.68 4.48
CA MET A 1 -4.44 4.36 4.03
C MET A 1 -5.84 4.05 4.56
N ALA A 2 -6.06 4.01 5.89
CA ALA A 2 -7.41 3.85 6.46
C ALA A 2 -8.40 4.96 6.05
N GLU A 3 -7.92 6.18 5.84
CA GLU A 3 -8.75 7.29 5.35
C GLU A 3 -9.20 7.12 3.89
N GLU A 4 -8.38 6.47 3.04
CA GLU A 4 -8.68 6.30 1.61
C GLU A 4 -9.50 5.03 1.33
N PHE A 5 -9.29 3.97 2.11
CA PHE A 5 -9.92 2.66 1.86
C PHE A 5 -10.92 2.25 2.96
N GLY A 6 -10.95 2.94 4.09
CA GLY A 6 -11.61 2.48 5.32
C GLY A 6 -10.74 1.48 6.09
N ALA A 7 -10.91 1.41 7.41
CA ALA A 7 -10.04 0.63 8.29
C ALA A 7 -9.99 -0.87 7.93
N THR A 8 -11.15 -1.51 7.71
CA THR A 8 -11.21 -2.95 7.40
C THR A 8 -10.56 -3.29 6.06
N ARG A 9 -10.86 -2.52 5.02
CA ARG A 9 -10.30 -2.74 3.68
C ARG A 9 -8.81 -2.40 3.63
N ALA A 10 -8.36 -1.38 4.37
CA ALA A 10 -6.94 -1.04 4.49
C ALA A 10 -6.16 -2.16 5.18
N ALA A 11 -6.70 -2.78 6.23
CA ALA A 11 -6.06 -3.90 6.91
C ALA A 11 -5.95 -5.14 6.00
N MET A 12 -7.01 -5.50 5.27
CA MET A 12 -6.95 -6.60 4.30
C MET A 12 -5.98 -6.29 3.15
N LEU A 13 -5.96 -5.05 2.65
CA LEU A 13 -5.01 -4.65 1.62
C LEU A 13 -3.56 -4.80 2.11
N ALA A 14 -3.32 -4.46 3.38
CA ALA A 14 -1.99 -4.54 3.96
C ALA A 14 -1.46 -5.98 4.05
N ALA A 15 -2.35 -6.91 4.42
CA ALA A 15 -2.01 -8.30 4.67
C ALA A 15 -2.07 -9.21 3.42
N ASP A 16 -3.03 -8.98 2.51
CA ASP A 16 -3.39 -9.95 1.46
C ASP A 16 -3.05 -9.51 0.03
N HIS A 17 -2.87 -8.20 -0.21
CA HIS A 17 -2.64 -7.70 -1.57
C HIS A 17 -1.15 -7.62 -1.88
N VAL A 18 -0.72 -8.35 -2.90
CA VAL A 18 0.66 -8.36 -3.37
C VAL A 18 0.87 -7.28 -4.42
N PHE A 19 1.81 -6.38 -4.18
CA PHE A 19 2.15 -5.29 -5.09
C PHE A 19 3.37 -5.66 -5.92
N SER A 20 3.24 -5.64 -7.25
CA SER A 20 4.34 -5.92 -8.17
C SER A 20 5.48 -4.91 -8.01
N GLY A 21 5.16 -3.63 -7.78
CA GLY A 21 6.16 -2.58 -7.56
C GLY A 21 6.88 -2.66 -6.21
N LEU A 22 6.36 -3.44 -5.25
CA LEU A 22 7.07 -3.82 -4.03
C LEU A 22 7.91 -5.09 -4.20
N GLY A 23 8.11 -5.57 -5.44
CA GLY A 23 8.85 -6.80 -5.70
C GLY A 23 8.05 -8.07 -5.41
N GLY A 24 6.72 -8.01 -5.56
CA GLY A 24 5.85 -9.16 -5.30
C GLY A 24 5.62 -9.42 -3.81
N ARG A 25 5.59 -8.35 -3.01
CA ARG A 25 5.33 -8.39 -1.56
C ARG A 25 4.02 -7.70 -1.20
N THR A 26 3.45 -8.10 -0.07
CA THR A 26 2.37 -7.35 0.58
C THR A 26 2.94 -6.12 1.29
N ILE A 27 2.06 -5.23 1.76
CA ILE A 27 2.49 -4.04 2.50
C ILE A 27 3.15 -4.44 3.81
N ASP A 28 2.59 -5.41 4.55
CA ASP A 28 3.19 -5.88 5.80
C ASP A 28 4.57 -6.50 5.57
N GLN A 29 4.73 -7.30 4.52
CA GLN A 29 6.03 -7.85 4.14
C GLN A 29 7.03 -6.76 3.76
N ALA A 30 6.60 -5.76 3.00
CA ALA A 30 7.45 -4.63 2.64
C ALA A 30 7.86 -3.80 3.87
N LEU A 31 6.95 -3.60 4.83
CA LEU A 31 7.25 -2.93 6.10
C LEU A 31 8.26 -3.72 6.94
N ASP A 32 8.10 -5.04 7.04
CA ASP A 32 9.01 -5.94 7.76
C ASP A 32 10.42 -5.93 7.14
N ASP A 33 10.50 -5.90 5.81
CA ASP A 33 11.74 -5.76 5.05
C ASP A 33 12.34 -4.33 5.10
N GLY A 34 11.71 -3.41 5.84
CA GLY A 34 12.23 -2.06 6.06
C GLY A 34 11.97 -1.07 4.92
N VAL A 35 11.05 -1.38 3.99
CA VAL A 35 10.65 -0.46 2.93
C VAL A 35 9.96 0.76 3.57
N PRO A 36 10.36 2.00 3.21
CA PRO A 36 9.75 3.19 3.78
C PRO A 36 8.25 3.25 3.48
N ALA A 37 7.43 3.53 4.49
CA ALA A 37 5.97 3.64 4.34
C ALA A 37 5.53 4.62 3.24
N LYS A 38 6.32 5.67 2.98
CA LYS A 38 6.08 6.62 1.88
C LYS A 38 6.25 6.00 0.49
N GLU A 39 7.18 5.07 0.34
CA GLU A 39 7.39 4.34 -0.91
C GLU A 39 6.25 3.35 -1.13
N ILE A 40 5.90 2.59 -0.09
CA ILE A 40 4.72 1.72 -0.08
C ILE A 40 3.46 2.50 -0.48
N TRP A 41 3.25 3.68 0.12
CA TRP A 41 2.11 4.52 -0.21
C TRP A 41 2.08 4.96 -1.68
N ARG A 42 3.24 5.25 -2.29
CA ARG A 42 3.31 5.56 -3.72
C ARG A 42 2.89 4.39 -4.60
N GLU A 43 3.33 3.18 -4.26
CA GLU A 43 2.93 1.97 -5.00
C GLU A 43 1.43 1.70 -4.85
N VAL A 44 0.88 1.87 -3.65
CA VAL A 44 -0.57 1.80 -3.42
C VAL A 44 -1.31 2.85 -4.26
N CYS A 45 -0.83 4.09 -4.28
CA CYS A 45 -1.44 5.14 -5.10
C CYS A 45 -1.30 4.90 -6.61
N ALA A 46 -0.25 4.21 -7.06
CA ALA A 46 -0.03 3.87 -8.45
C ALA A 46 -0.99 2.75 -8.89
N GLU A 47 -1.12 1.68 -8.10
CA GLU A 47 -1.99 0.53 -8.37
C GLU A 47 -3.48 0.92 -8.35
N PHE A 48 -3.90 1.73 -7.37
CA PHE A 48 -5.30 2.14 -7.23
C PHE A 48 -5.63 3.47 -7.92
N GLU A 49 -4.72 3.98 -8.75
CA GLU A 49 -4.88 5.24 -9.50
C GLU A 49 -5.36 6.42 -8.63
N VAL A 50 -4.90 6.48 -7.37
CA VAL A 50 -5.34 7.51 -6.41
C VAL A 50 -5.02 8.90 -6.97
N PRO A 51 -5.94 9.88 -6.93
CA PRO A 51 -5.69 11.22 -7.48
C PRO A 51 -4.48 11.89 -6.83
N LYS A 52 -3.69 12.64 -7.61
CA LYS A 52 -2.47 13.31 -7.12
C LYS A 52 -2.71 14.25 -5.95
N GLU A 53 -3.90 14.84 -5.87
CA GLU A 53 -4.33 15.73 -4.80
C GLU A 53 -4.45 15.02 -3.43
N ARG A 54 -4.43 13.69 -3.42
CA ARG A 54 -4.60 12.82 -2.23
C ARG A 54 -3.43 11.85 -2.00
N ARG A 55 -2.32 12.00 -2.73
CA ARG A 55 -1.10 11.16 -2.59
C ARG A 55 -0.12 11.73 -1.58
#